data_AF-A0A5C6XTZ4-F1
#
_entry.id   AF-A0A5C6XTZ4-F1
#
_cell.length_a   1.000
_cell.length_b   1.000
_cell.length_c   1.000
_cell.angle_alpha   90.00
_cell.angle_beta   90.00
_cell.angle_gamma   90.00
#
_symmetry.space_group_name_H-M   'P 1'
#
loop_
_entity.id
_entity.type
_entity.pdbx_description
1 polymer ?
#
loop_
_entity_poly.entity_id
_entity_poly.type
_entity_poly.pdbx_seq_one_letter_code
_entity_poly.pdbx_strand_id
1 'polypeptide(L)'
;MLENSKTDFIEITLFAENSNEQHIDVKQENNEIQIGFQLDEVQEKEIIFRKFITKRLQRANAIIKVPKGKKVTIIGKDIDVESKDFKNPLEIYIENGIVKLNTIKATTVVKLYSGNVYATSKGSTIKVISNQGNIKVDAVFYQKEYKKEEVLATKEIWLFAKNNGFVKNDYISGWN
;
A
#
# COMPACT_ATOMS: atom_id res chain seq x y z
N MET A 1 -7.79 -5.15 7.79
CA MET A 1 -8.53 -4.11 8.54
C MET A 1 -7.89 -3.89 9.89
N LEU A 2 -7.61 -2.64 10.24
CA LEU A 2 -7.09 -2.20 11.53
C LEU A 2 -8.23 -1.73 12.45
N GLU A 3 -8.16 -2.13 13.71
CA GLU A 3 -9.08 -1.73 14.77
C GLU A 3 -8.34 -1.37 16.06
N ASN A 4 -8.98 -0.58 16.92
CA ASN A 4 -8.45 -0.28 18.25
C ASN A 4 -8.80 -1.44 19.19
N SER A 5 -7.81 -2.01 19.87
CA SER A 5 -8.04 -3.04 20.90
C SER A 5 -8.71 -2.42 22.13
N LYS A 6 -9.51 -3.23 22.82
CA LYS A 6 -10.08 -2.91 24.15
C LYS A 6 -9.22 -3.43 25.29
N THR A 7 -8.20 -4.23 24.97
CA THR A 7 -7.28 -4.87 25.91
C THR A 7 -5.86 -4.38 25.63
N ASP A 8 -4.92 -4.78 26.49
CA ASP A 8 -3.48 -4.53 26.29
C ASP A 8 -2.82 -5.52 25.31
N PHE A 9 -3.61 -6.46 24.76
CA PHE A 9 -3.15 -7.47 23.82
C PHE A 9 -3.39 -7.05 22.37
N ILE A 10 -2.52 -7.53 21.49
CA ILE A 10 -2.75 -7.52 20.04
C ILE A 10 -3.61 -8.74 19.71
N GLU A 11 -4.73 -8.53 19.03
CA GLU A 11 -5.60 -9.61 18.57
C GLU A 11 -5.57 -9.65 17.03
N ILE A 12 -5.36 -10.84 16.46
CA ILE A 12 -5.31 -11.04 15.01
C ILE A 12 -6.33 -12.11 14.65
N THR A 13 -7.17 -11.82 13.65
CA THR A 13 -8.11 -12.79 13.08
C THR A 13 -7.93 -12.81 11.58
N LEU A 14 -7.44 -13.93 11.05
CA LEU A 14 -7.28 -14.16 9.61
C LEU A 14 -8.49 -14.96 9.09
N PHE A 15 -9.10 -14.45 8.03
CA PHE A 15 -10.15 -15.13 7.28
C PHE A 15 -9.59 -15.46 5.90
N ALA A 16 -9.76 -16.70 5.48
CA ALA A 16 -9.13 -17.27 4.31
C ALA A 16 -10.10 -18.20 3.59
N GLU A 17 -10.30 -18.00 2.28
CA GLU A 17 -11.16 -18.90 1.49
C GLU A 17 -10.53 -20.29 1.24
N ASN A 18 -9.21 -20.40 1.34
CA ASN A 18 -8.48 -21.66 1.21
C ASN A 18 -7.67 -21.89 2.50
N SER A 19 -7.99 -22.97 3.21
CA SER A 19 -7.41 -23.30 4.52
C SER A 19 -6.04 -23.96 4.44
N ASN A 20 -5.58 -24.34 3.24
CA ASN A 20 -4.28 -24.95 3.09
C ASN A 20 -3.20 -23.88 3.23
N GLU A 21 -2.29 -24.10 4.19
CA GLU A 21 -0.97 -23.44 4.33
C GLU A 21 -0.97 -21.92 4.54
N GLN A 22 -2.06 -21.32 5.03
CA GLN A 22 -2.02 -19.92 5.47
C GLN A 22 -1.52 -19.81 6.91
N HIS A 23 -0.37 -19.16 7.09
CA HIS A 23 0.29 -19.01 8.38
C HIS A 23 0.39 -17.54 8.80
N ILE A 24 0.08 -17.27 10.08
CA ILE A 24 0.41 -16.02 10.74
C ILE A 24 1.76 -16.24 11.42
N ASP A 25 2.81 -15.61 10.90
CA ASP A 25 4.13 -15.65 11.52
C ASP A 25 4.26 -14.49 12.48
N VAL A 26 4.60 -14.79 13.74
CA VAL A 26 4.84 -13.78 14.76
C VAL A 26 6.28 -13.88 15.23
N LYS A 27 7.02 -12.79 15.08
CA LYS A 27 8.38 -12.65 15.60
C LYS A 27 8.42 -11.46 16.55
N GLN A 28 9.06 -11.65 17.70
CA GLN A 28 9.27 -10.58 18.65
C GLN A 28 10.77 -10.35 18.78
N GLU A 29 11.23 -9.16 18.43
CA GLU A 29 12.62 -8.75 18.56
C GLU A 29 12.66 -7.39 19.26
N ASN A 30 13.38 -7.32 20.39
CA ASN A 30 13.49 -6.11 21.19
C ASN A 30 12.10 -5.55 21.58
N ASN A 31 11.81 -4.32 21.17
CA ASN A 31 10.54 -3.61 21.40
C ASN A 31 9.59 -3.64 20.18
N GLU A 32 9.83 -4.54 19.24
CA GLU A 32 9.05 -4.69 18.00
C GLU A 32 8.40 -6.07 17.92
N ILE A 33 7.16 -6.10 17.43
CA ILE A 33 6.44 -7.34 17.08
C ILE A 33 6.19 -7.28 15.58
N GLN A 34 6.74 -8.24 14.86
CA GLN A 34 6.54 -8.44 13.44
C GLN A 34 5.48 -9.51 13.22
N ILE A 35 4.51 -9.20 12.37
CA ILE A 35 3.40 -10.08 12.01
C ILE A 35 3.43 -10.25 10.50
N GLY A 36 3.76 -11.46 10.06
CA GLY A 36 3.74 -11.88 8.65
C GLY A 36 2.49 -12.69 8.34
N PHE A 37 1.99 -12.56 7.11
CA PHE A 37 0.94 -13.43 6.58
C PHE A 37 1.52 -14.15 5.37
N GLN A 38 1.78 -15.45 5.51
CA GLN A 38 2.18 -16.29 4.39
C GLN A 38 0.90 -16.83 3.74
N LEU A 39 0.73 -16.50 2.46
CA LEU A 39 -0.36 -16.96 1.61
C LEU A 39 0.26 -17.69 0.43
N ASP A 40 -0.22 -18.88 0.10
CA ASP A 40 0.28 -19.62 -1.05
C ASP A 40 0.10 -18.82 -2.35
N GLU A 41 1.17 -18.71 -3.13
CA GLU A 41 1.08 -18.19 -4.48
C GLU A 41 0.20 -19.11 -5.33
N VAL A 42 -0.85 -18.54 -5.93
CA VAL A 42 -1.71 -19.31 -6.80
C VAL A 42 -0.95 -19.58 -8.09
N GLN A 43 -0.32 -20.75 -8.19
CA GLN A 43 0.33 -21.24 -9.41
C GLN A 43 -0.55 -20.91 -10.61
N GLU A 44 0.00 -20.12 -11.54
CA GLU A 44 -0.63 -19.83 -12.81
C GLU A 44 -0.72 -21.14 -13.62
N LYS A 45 -1.80 -21.89 -13.43
CA LYS A 45 -2.09 -23.02 -14.32
C LYS A 45 -2.24 -22.46 -15.72
N GLU A 46 -1.46 -23.00 -16.64
CA GLU A 46 -1.51 -22.73 -18.08
C GLU A 46 -2.98 -22.74 -18.53
N ILE A 47 -3.46 -21.58 -18.98
CA ILE A 47 -4.88 -21.36 -19.25
C ILE A 47 -5.24 -22.11 -20.54
N ILE A 48 -5.69 -23.35 -20.42
CA ILE A 48 -6.44 -24.00 -21.50
C ILE A 48 -7.73 -23.19 -21.63
N PHE A 49 -7.85 -22.40 -22.69
CA PHE A 49 -9.03 -21.60 -23.02
C PHE A 49 -10.29 -22.46 -22.98
N ARG A 50 -10.97 -22.51 -21.83
CA ARG A 50 -12.33 -23.00 -21.67
C ARG A 50 -13.19 -21.81 -21.27
N LYS A 51 -14.25 -21.61 -22.05
CA LYS A 51 -15.33 -20.63 -21.91
C LYS A 51 -15.48 -20.07 -20.47
N PHE A 52 -14.99 -18.84 -20.28
CA PHE A 52 -15.30 -17.86 -19.22
C PHE A 52 -15.54 -18.40 -17.79
N ILE A 53 -14.53 -19.00 -17.16
CA ILE A 53 -14.49 -19.08 -15.69
C ILE A 53 -13.49 -18.01 -15.23
N THR A 54 -13.97 -16.88 -14.70
CA THR A 54 -13.10 -15.94 -14.00
C THR A 54 -12.50 -16.68 -12.82
N LYS A 55 -11.17 -16.74 -12.74
CA LYS A 55 -10.46 -17.33 -11.60
C LYS A 55 -11.04 -16.70 -10.32
N ARG A 56 -11.59 -17.51 -9.41
CA ARG A 56 -12.01 -17.03 -8.10
C ARG A 56 -10.74 -16.53 -7.41
N LEU A 57 -10.60 -15.22 -7.26
CA LEU A 57 -9.48 -14.61 -6.54
C LEU A 57 -9.50 -15.20 -5.13
N GLN A 58 -8.45 -15.92 -4.74
CA GLN A 58 -8.33 -16.34 -3.35
C GLN A 58 -8.16 -15.06 -2.52
N ARG A 59 -9.17 -14.77 -1.69
CA ARG A 59 -9.19 -13.59 -0.84
C ARG A 59 -8.84 -14.02 0.58
N ALA A 60 -7.79 -13.42 1.12
CA ALA A 60 -7.50 -13.45 2.54
C ALA A 60 -7.72 -12.06 3.12
N ASN A 61 -8.33 -11.98 4.30
CA ASN A 61 -8.49 -10.73 5.02
C ASN A 61 -8.14 -10.92 6.48
N ALA A 62 -7.29 -10.04 7.01
CA ALA A 62 -6.95 -10.02 8.43
C ALA A 62 -7.66 -8.85 9.12
N ILE A 63 -8.15 -9.09 10.33
CA ILE A 63 -8.52 -8.05 11.29
C ILE A 63 -7.44 -8.01 12.36
N ILE A 64 -6.82 -6.85 12.54
CA ILE A 64 -5.74 -6.65 13.52
C ILE A 64 -6.20 -5.57 14.49
N LYS A 65 -6.38 -5.94 15.76
CA LYS A 65 -6.69 -4.99 16.84
C LYS A 65 -5.42 -4.66 17.61
N VAL A 66 -5.14 -3.38 17.76
CA VAL A 66 -3.89 -2.90 18.38
C VAL A 66 -4.22 -2.07 19.62
N PRO A 67 -3.56 -2.30 20.77
CA PRO A 67 -3.72 -1.48 21.96
C PRO A 67 -3.25 -0.04 21.72
N LYS A 68 -3.71 0.89 22.56
CA LYS A 68 -3.34 2.31 22.43
C LYS A 68 -1.85 2.52 22.72
N GLY A 69 -1.24 3.52 22.07
CA GLY A 69 0.13 3.95 22.35
C GLY A 69 1.18 3.13 21.60
N LYS A 70 0.79 2.36 20.59
CA LYS A 70 1.69 1.60 19.72
C LYS A 70 1.79 2.29 18.37
N LYS A 71 2.98 2.34 17.78
CA LYS A 71 3.15 2.70 16.37
C LYS A 71 2.91 1.46 15.52
N VAL A 72 2.15 1.60 14.44
CA VAL A 72 1.90 0.50 13.50
C VAL A 72 2.50 0.84 12.14
N THR A 73 3.21 -0.12 11.56
CA THR A 73 3.77 -0.03 10.22
C THR A 73 3.22 -1.18 9.40
N ILE A 74 2.65 -0.90 8.23
CA ILE A 74 2.14 -1.88 7.27
C ILE A 74 3.02 -1.83 6.03
N ILE A 75 3.49 -3.00 5.60
CA ILE A 75 4.28 -3.17 4.38
C ILE A 75 3.62 -4.27 3.55
N GLY A 76 3.45 -4.06 2.24
CA GLY A 76 2.90 -5.07 1.36
C GLY A 76 3.01 -4.72 -0.12
N LYS A 77 2.82 -5.71 -1.00
CA LYS A 77 2.84 -5.47 -2.44
C LYS A 77 1.45 -5.10 -2.94
N ASP A 78 0.55 -6.07 -2.99
CA ASP A 78 -0.81 -5.92 -3.51
C ASP A 78 -1.83 -6.15 -2.38
N ILE A 79 -2.08 -5.12 -1.57
CA ILE A 79 -2.94 -5.22 -0.39
C ILE A 79 -3.85 -4.00 -0.23
N ASP A 80 -5.07 -4.25 0.26
CA ASP A 80 -5.97 -3.20 0.70
C ASP A 80 -5.85 -2.99 2.23
N VAL A 81 -5.82 -1.72 2.64
CA VAL A 81 -5.71 -1.34 4.05
C VAL A 81 -6.92 -0.52 4.46
N GLU A 82 -7.72 -1.06 5.37
CA GLU A 82 -8.88 -0.36 5.93
C GLU A 82 -8.72 -0.14 7.43
N SER A 83 -9.21 0.97 7.98
CA SER A 83 -9.23 1.23 9.42
C SER A 83 -10.52 1.88 9.91
N LYS A 84 -10.95 1.52 11.12
CA LYS A 84 -12.06 2.16 11.82
C LYS A 84 -11.53 3.13 12.86
N ASP A 85 -11.36 4.39 12.48
CA ASP A 85 -11.01 5.47 13.39
C ASP A 85 -9.78 5.15 14.27
N PHE A 86 -8.72 4.70 13.61
CA PHE A 86 -7.54 4.19 14.30
C PHE A 86 -6.81 5.31 15.08
N LYS A 87 -6.53 5.05 16.36
CA LYS A 87 -6.04 6.07 17.32
C LYS A 87 -4.52 6.11 17.45
N ASN A 88 -3.83 5.19 16.80
CA ASN A 88 -2.40 4.98 16.92
C ASN A 88 -1.67 5.58 15.72
N PRO A 89 -0.41 6.05 15.88
CA PRO A 89 0.41 6.46 14.75
C PRO A 89 0.54 5.32 13.73
N LEU A 90 0.36 5.66 12.45
CA LEU A 90 0.24 4.67 11.38
C LEU A 90 1.16 5.03 10.20
N GLU A 91 1.95 4.06 9.76
CA GLU A 91 2.71 4.14 8.52
C GLU A 91 2.30 3.01 7.58
N ILE A 92 2.00 3.33 6.33
CA ILE A 92 1.59 2.36 5.31
C ILE A 92 2.51 2.53 4.11
N TYR A 93 3.15 1.44 3.71
CA TYR A 93 4.04 1.34 2.56
C TYR A 93 3.58 0.18 1.67
N ILE A 94 2.87 0.49 0.59
CA ILE A 94 2.35 -0.54 -0.33
C ILE A 94 2.75 -0.28 -1.78
N GLU A 95 2.78 -1.29 -2.64
CA GLU A 95 2.90 -1.04 -4.08
C GLU A 95 1.52 -0.67 -4.64
N ASN A 96 0.58 -1.61 -4.60
CA ASN A 96 -0.75 -1.44 -5.17
C ASN A 96 -1.86 -1.73 -4.15
N GLY A 97 -2.92 -0.92 -4.17
CA GLY A 97 -4.11 -1.19 -3.39
C GLY A 97 -4.96 0.03 -3.03
N ILE A 98 -5.97 -0.19 -2.20
CA ILE A 98 -6.87 0.84 -1.70
C ILE A 98 -6.65 1.03 -0.20
N VAL A 99 -6.44 2.28 0.20
CA VAL A 99 -6.27 2.67 1.61
C VAL A 99 -7.51 3.46 2.07
N LYS A 100 -8.30 2.91 2.99
CA LYS A 100 -9.50 3.56 3.56
C LYS A 100 -9.37 3.71 5.07
N LEU A 101 -9.05 4.91 5.54
CA LEU A 101 -8.73 5.13 6.96
C LEU A 101 -9.87 5.69 7.80
N ASN A 102 -11.03 6.00 7.19
CA ASN A 102 -12.12 6.72 7.85
C ASN A 102 -11.57 7.98 8.56
N THR A 103 -11.82 8.19 9.87
CA THR A 103 -11.27 9.36 10.59
C THR A 103 -9.91 9.05 11.19
N ILE A 104 -8.89 9.78 10.73
CA ILE A 104 -7.53 9.71 11.27
C ILE A 104 -7.48 10.47 12.60
N LYS A 105 -6.96 9.81 13.64
CA LYS A 105 -6.87 10.38 15.00
C LYS A 105 -5.43 10.55 15.52
N ALA A 106 -4.44 10.19 14.71
CA ALA A 106 -3.02 10.30 15.02
C ALA A 106 -2.22 10.63 13.75
N THR A 107 -0.92 10.86 13.87
CA THR A 107 -0.04 11.07 12.72
C THR A 107 -0.03 9.85 11.82
N THR A 108 -0.33 10.05 10.54
CA THR A 108 -0.41 8.99 9.54
C THR A 108 0.42 9.31 8.32
N VAL A 109 1.23 8.35 7.87
CA VAL A 109 1.97 8.41 6.60
C VAL A 109 1.49 7.28 5.69
N VAL A 110 1.13 7.62 4.46
CA VAL A 110 0.75 6.64 3.43
C VAL A 110 1.65 6.86 2.22
N LYS A 111 2.39 5.83 1.83
CA LYS A 111 3.13 5.77 0.58
C LYS A 111 2.63 4.58 -0.23
N LEU A 112 2.22 4.85 -1.46
CA LEU A 112 1.80 3.82 -2.41
C LEU A 112 2.36 4.10 -3.80
N TYR A 113 2.59 3.06 -4.61
CA TYR A 113 2.93 3.25 -6.01
C TYR A 113 1.68 3.55 -6.84
N SER A 114 0.67 2.68 -6.79
CA SER A 114 -0.59 2.85 -7.54
C SER A 114 -1.80 2.51 -6.69
N GLY A 115 -2.78 3.40 -6.60
CA GLY A 115 -3.97 3.11 -5.80
C GLY A 115 -4.73 4.33 -5.33
N ASN A 116 -5.78 4.08 -4.56
CA ASN A 116 -6.68 5.12 -4.08
C ASN A 116 -6.60 5.26 -2.56
N VAL A 117 -6.59 6.50 -2.07
CA VAL A 117 -6.58 6.80 -0.63
C VAL A 117 -7.84 7.57 -0.26
N TYR A 118 -8.54 7.10 0.76
CA TYR A 118 -9.75 7.71 1.30
C TYR A 118 -9.61 7.91 2.81
N ALA A 119 -9.65 9.16 3.27
CA ALA A 119 -9.54 9.48 4.70
C ALA A 119 -10.25 10.80 5.07
N THR A 120 -10.39 11.01 6.37
CA THR A 120 -10.88 12.25 6.99
C THR A 120 -9.88 12.63 8.09
N SER A 121 -9.28 13.81 8.01
CA SER A 121 -8.23 14.32 8.89
C SER A 121 -8.79 15.41 9.81
N LYS A 122 -9.66 15.04 10.76
CA LYS A 122 -10.25 15.99 11.74
C LYS A 122 -9.20 16.53 12.72
N GLY A 123 -8.34 17.45 12.27
CA GLY A 123 -7.29 18.09 13.07
C GLY A 123 -6.02 17.25 13.28
N SER A 124 -5.90 16.12 12.59
CA SER A 124 -4.73 15.23 12.60
C SER A 124 -3.84 15.47 11.37
N THR A 125 -2.58 15.03 11.44
CA THR A 125 -1.64 15.14 10.31
C THR A 125 -1.64 13.86 9.49
N ILE A 126 -2.01 13.96 8.21
CA ILE A 126 -1.80 12.90 7.22
C ILE A 126 -0.85 13.38 6.11
N LYS A 127 0.14 12.55 5.78
CA LYS A 127 0.99 12.71 4.61
C LYS A 127 0.73 11.56 3.64
N VAL A 128 0.29 11.87 2.42
CA VAL A 128 0.08 10.88 1.37
C VAL A 128 1.04 11.14 0.22
N ILE A 129 1.78 10.10 -0.19
CA ILE A 129 2.61 10.11 -1.39
C ILE A 129 2.11 8.97 -2.27
N SER A 130 1.70 9.29 -3.50
CA SER A 130 1.32 8.30 -4.51
C SER A 130 1.91 8.67 -5.86
N ASN A 131 2.33 7.67 -6.63
CA ASN A 131 2.75 7.90 -8.03
C ASN A 131 1.52 7.92 -8.96
N GLN A 132 0.54 7.07 -8.70
CA GLN A 132 -0.67 6.88 -9.53
C GLN A 132 -1.94 6.65 -8.68
N GLY A 133 -3.07 7.16 -9.17
CA GLY A 133 -4.39 6.99 -8.55
C GLY A 133 -4.93 8.24 -7.85
N ASN A 134 -6.04 8.10 -7.13
CA ASN A 134 -6.78 9.24 -6.57
C ASN A 134 -6.65 9.33 -5.05
N ILE A 135 -6.42 10.53 -4.55
CA ILE A 135 -6.37 10.80 -3.10
C ILE A 135 -7.59 11.64 -2.74
N LYS A 136 -8.36 11.20 -1.75
CA LYS A 136 -9.49 11.94 -1.18
C LYS A 136 -9.30 12.06 0.33
N VAL A 137 -9.05 13.27 0.81
CA VAL A 137 -8.91 13.57 2.24
C VAL A 137 -9.86 14.71 2.59
N ASP A 138 -10.68 14.54 3.64
CA ASP A 138 -11.67 15.54 4.11
C ASP A 138 -12.66 15.98 3.03
N ALA A 139 -13.13 15.02 2.23
CA ALA A 139 -13.98 15.23 1.06
C ALA A 139 -13.35 16.07 -0.07
N VAL A 140 -12.11 16.55 0.09
CA VAL A 140 -11.32 17.21 -0.96
C VAL A 140 -10.60 16.13 -1.77
N PHE A 141 -10.78 16.19 -3.09
CA PHE A 141 -10.05 15.34 -4.03
C PHE A 141 -8.73 16.02 -4.40
N TYR A 142 -7.64 15.34 -4.10
CA TYR A 142 -6.30 15.69 -4.56
C TYR A 142 -5.99 14.79 -5.75
N GLN A 143 -6.26 15.30 -6.96
CA GLN A 143 -5.69 14.74 -8.18
C GLN A 143 -4.31 15.35 -8.40
N LYS A 144 -3.41 14.61 -9.06
CA LYS A 144 -2.11 15.15 -9.46
C LYS A 144 -2.36 16.38 -10.33
N GLU A 145 -2.16 17.58 -9.79
CA GLU A 145 -2.10 18.78 -10.60
C GLU A 145 -0.88 18.63 -11.51
N TYR A 146 -1.13 18.54 -12.82
CA TYR A 146 -0.07 18.59 -13.80
C TYR A 146 0.47 20.02 -13.82
N LYS A 147 1.44 20.31 -12.94
CA LYS A 147 2.26 21.50 -13.08
C LYS A 147 3.13 21.28 -14.31
N LYS A 148 2.82 22.00 -15.39
CA LYS A 148 3.73 22.16 -16.51
C LYS A 148 4.94 22.92 -15.97
N GLU A 149 6.02 22.21 -15.67
CA GLU A 149 7.30 22.86 -15.40
C GLU A 149 7.72 23.59 -16.69
N GLU A 150 7.81 24.91 -16.63
CA GLU A 150 8.67 25.62 -17.57
C GLU A 150 10.10 25.15 -17.27
N VAL A 151 10.63 24.35 -18.20
CA VAL A 151 12.00 23.87 -18.13
C VAL A 151 12.94 25.06 -18.33
N LEU A 152 13.31 25.73 -17.25
CA LEU A 152 14.60 26.40 -17.17
C LEU A 152 15.61 25.33 -16.83
N ALA A 153 16.38 24.93 -17.84
CA ALA A 153 17.39 23.90 -17.72
C ALA A 153 18.45 24.29 -16.68
N THR A 154 18.36 23.71 -15.49
CA THR A 154 19.52 23.49 -14.63
C THR A 154 19.59 22.01 -14.30
N LYS A 155 20.65 21.40 -14.83
CA LYS A 155 20.96 19.97 -14.71
C LYS A 155 21.07 19.57 -13.24
N GLU A 156 20.28 18.59 -12.82
CA GLU A 156 20.69 17.65 -11.78
C GLU A 156 20.49 16.22 -12.28
N ILE A 157 21.57 15.45 -12.22
CA ILE A 157 21.65 14.06 -12.67
C ILE A 157 21.44 13.17 -11.45
N TRP A 158 20.50 12.22 -11.55
CA TRP A 158 20.40 11.10 -10.60
C TRP A 158 20.47 9.78 -11.38
N LEU A 159 21.44 8.94 -11.03
CA LEU A 159 21.70 7.60 -11.58
C LEU A 159 21.04 6.54 -10.70
N PHE A 160 20.23 5.64 -11.28
CA PHE A 160 19.89 4.34 -10.72
C PHE A 160 19.76 3.28 -11.84
N ALA A 161 20.27 2.06 -11.61
CA ALA A 161 20.36 0.99 -12.61
C ALA A 161 19.81 -0.37 -12.12
N LYS A 162 19.19 -1.09 -13.08
CA LYS A 162 18.84 -2.53 -13.25
C LYS A 162 17.33 -2.73 -13.48
N ASN A 163 16.82 -3.39 -14.54
CA ASN A 163 17.38 -4.36 -15.49
C ASN A 163 16.65 -4.32 -16.87
N ASN A 164 17.41 -4.68 -17.91
CA ASN A 164 17.06 -5.31 -19.20
C ASN A 164 16.22 -4.59 -20.28
N GLY A 165 16.88 -4.31 -21.42
CA GLY A 165 16.27 -4.36 -22.75
C GLY A 165 16.57 -3.16 -23.66
N PHE A 166 17.51 -3.33 -24.60
CA PHE A 166 17.89 -2.37 -25.64
C PHE A 166 16.73 -2.01 -26.59
N VAL A 167 16.64 -0.74 -27.02
CA VAL A 167 16.70 -0.36 -28.46
C VAL A 167 17.44 0.97 -28.59
N LYS A 168 18.38 0.99 -29.53
CA LYS A 168 19.25 2.07 -29.96
C LYS A 168 18.65 2.78 -31.19
N ASN A 169 19.10 4.03 -31.40
CA ASN A 169 19.15 4.85 -32.62
C ASN A 169 18.29 6.11 -32.55
N ASP A 170 18.75 7.28 -32.99
CA ASP A 170 20.08 7.75 -33.40
C ASP A 170 20.03 9.29 -33.33
N TYR A 171 21.14 9.91 -32.97
CA TYR A 171 21.31 11.35 -33.09
C TYR A 171 21.39 11.73 -34.57
N ILE A 172 20.62 12.74 -34.99
CA ILE A 172 21.01 13.61 -36.11
C ILE A 172 20.94 15.05 -35.61
N SER A 173 22.12 15.60 -35.34
CA SER A 173 22.39 17.03 -35.20
C SER A 173 22.69 17.62 -36.58
N GLY A 174 22.19 18.82 -36.89
CA GLY A 174 22.68 19.58 -38.04
C GLY A 174 21.90 20.88 -38.27
N TRP A 175 22.33 21.96 -37.61
CA TRP A 175 22.17 23.32 -38.12
C TRP A 175 23.57 23.90 -38.27
N ASN A 176 23.93 24.22 -39.52
CA ASN A 176 24.71 25.42 -39.85
C ASN A 176 23.72 26.40 -40.47
#